data_AF-A0A2H9NUN5-F1
#
_entry.id   AF-A0A2H9NUN5-F1
#
_cell.length_a   1.000
_cell.length_b   1.000
_cell.length_c   1.000
_cell.angle_alpha   90.00
_cell.angle_beta   90.00
_cell.angle_gamma   90.00
#
_symmetry.space_group_name_H-M   'P 1'
#
loop_
_entity.id
_entity.type
_entity.pdbx_description
1 polymer ?
#
loop_
_entity_poly.entity_id
_entity_poly.type
_entity_poly.pdbx_seq_one_letter_code
_entity_poly.pdbx_strand_id
1 'polypeptide(L)'
;MSRGFVGVGPEVYIQSLLYILIMIIGSVIFGWFWVQTSGMDAQSQAKQMMASGLQIPGFRKDQRILERLLSRYITPLTLLGSIAVGFLAASADLTGSLSRGTGILLAVMIVFNLYEEIARQHMMDMHPLMRRFMKG
;
A
#
# COMPACT_ATOMS: atom_id res chain seq x y z
N MET A 1 23.51 -11.08 32.20
CA MET A 1 24.96 -10.94 32.44
C MET A 1 25.68 -11.58 31.26
N SER A 2 26.45 -10.77 30.53
CA SER A 2 27.32 -11.07 29.38
C SER A 2 26.72 -11.75 28.14
N ARG A 3 26.06 -10.95 27.27
CA ARG A 3 26.10 -11.16 25.82
C ARG A 3 27.46 -10.66 25.34
N GLY A 4 28.47 -11.50 25.50
CA GLY A 4 29.85 -11.23 25.13
C GLY A 4 30.06 -11.42 23.63
N PHE A 5 30.71 -10.44 23.03
CA PHE A 5 31.37 -10.49 21.72
C PHE A 5 30.50 -10.80 20.51
N VAL A 6 29.98 -9.72 19.92
CA VAL A 6 29.80 -9.59 18.47
C VAL A 6 31.16 -9.88 17.82
N GLY A 7 31.39 -11.13 17.45
CA GLY A 7 32.34 -11.45 16.40
C GLY A 7 31.77 -10.90 15.11
N VAL A 8 32.34 -9.80 14.60
CA VAL A 8 32.08 -9.31 13.25
C VAL A 8 32.74 -10.29 12.28
N GLY A 9 32.17 -11.49 12.15
CA GLY A 9 32.55 -12.47 11.15
C GLY A 9 31.77 -12.25 9.85
N PRO A 10 32.28 -12.71 8.69
CA PRO A 10 31.56 -12.67 7.41
C PRO A 10 30.15 -13.32 7.47
N GLU A 11 29.93 -14.24 8.42
CA GLU A 11 28.64 -14.85 8.74
C GLU A 11 27.50 -13.84 8.98
N VAL A 12 27.76 -12.74 9.70
CA VAL A 12 26.74 -11.73 10.03
C VAL A 12 26.31 -10.96 8.79
N TYR A 13 27.26 -10.61 7.92
CA TYR A 13 26.98 -9.92 6.66
C TYR A 13 26.18 -10.79 5.70
N ILE A 14 26.53 -12.07 5.60
CA ILE A 14 25.79 -13.05 4.78
C ILE A 14 24.37 -13.21 5.31
N GLN A 15 24.19 -13.37 6.62
CA GLN A 15 22.88 -13.52 7.23
C GLN A 15 21.99 -12.29 7.04
N SER A 16 22.54 -11.08 7.20
CA SER A 16 21.81 -9.83 6.93
C SER A 16 21.42 -9.69 5.47
N LEU A 17 22.31 -10.00 4.52
CA LEU A 17 22.01 -9.94 3.09
C LEU A 17 20.88 -10.92 2.71
N LEU A 18 20.95 -12.14 3.22
CA LEU A 18 19.97 -13.19 2.98
C LEU A 18 18.61 -12.83 3.60
N TYR A 19 18.61 -12.20 4.79
CA TYR A 19 17.42 -11.68 5.43
C TYR A 19 16.72 -10.60 4.61
N ILE A 20 17.48 -9.60 4.11
CA ILE A 20 16.95 -8.53 3.26
C ILE A 20 16.34 -9.11 1.98
N LEU A 21 17.03 -10.06 1.33
CA LEU A 21 16.55 -10.71 0.12
C LEU A 21 15.22 -11.45 0.34
N ILE A 22 15.14 -12.26 1.41
CA ILE A 22 13.90 -12.97 1.76
C ILE A 22 12.76 -12.00 2.06
N MET A 23 13.05 -10.92 2.79
CA MET A 23 12.06 -9.90 3.15
C MET A 23 11.50 -9.19 1.91
N ILE A 24 12.37 -8.80 0.98
CA ILE A 24 11.96 -8.16 -0.29
C ILE A 24 11.12 -9.12 -1.13
N ILE A 25 11.56 -10.37 -1.31
CA ILE A 25 10.82 -11.38 -2.08
C ILE A 25 9.44 -11.62 -1.45
N GLY A 26 9.39 -11.79 -0.12
CA GLY A 26 8.14 -11.95 0.62
C GLY A 26 7.21 -10.75 0.44
N SER A 27 7.73 -9.52 0.50
CA SER A 27 6.95 -8.30 0.31
C SER A 27 6.41 -8.14 -1.12
N VAL A 28 7.17 -8.56 -2.13
CA VAL A 28 6.72 -8.56 -3.54
C VAL A 28 5.59 -9.55 -3.77
N ILE A 29 5.75 -10.79 -3.29
CA ILE A 29 4.70 -11.81 -3.39
C ILE A 29 3.44 -11.34 -2.66
N PHE A 30 3.61 -10.84 -1.44
CA PHE A 30 2.51 -10.33 -0.63
C PHE A 30 1.79 -9.15 -1.32
N GLY A 31 2.52 -8.17 -1.85
CA GLY A 31 1.92 -7.02 -2.52
C GLY A 31 1.18 -7.39 -3.80
N TRP A 32 1.72 -8.32 -4.59
CA TRP A 32 1.03 -8.82 -5.79
C TRP A 32 -0.27 -9.56 -5.44
N PHE A 33 -0.22 -10.44 -4.44
CA PHE A 33 -1.39 -11.16 -3.95
C PHE A 33 -2.43 -10.22 -3.32
N TRP A 34 -1.99 -9.19 -2.61
CA TRP A 34 -2.84 -8.17 -2.01
C TRP A 34 -3.64 -7.42 -3.08
N VAL A 35 -2.99 -7.00 -4.17
CA VAL A 35 -3.67 -6.29 -5.27
C VAL A 35 -4.78 -7.14 -5.90
N GLN A 36 -4.54 -8.44 -6.08
CA GLN A 36 -5.55 -9.36 -6.61
C GLN A 36 -6.69 -9.62 -5.61
N THR A 37 -6.37 -9.81 -4.34
CA THR A 37 -7.37 -10.16 -3.30
C THR A 37 -8.24 -8.96 -2.93
N SER A 38 -7.67 -7.75 -2.90
CA SER A 38 -8.40 -6.51 -2.57
C SER A 38 -9.19 -5.94 -3.74
N GLY A 39 -9.20 -6.58 -4.92
CA GLY A 39 -9.86 -6.05 -6.12
C GLY A 39 -9.26 -4.71 -6.61
N MET A 40 -7.98 -4.47 -6.29
CA MET A 40 -7.23 -3.29 -6.75
C MET A 40 -6.56 -3.53 -8.10
N ASP A 41 -6.90 -4.63 -8.77
CA ASP A 41 -6.47 -4.91 -10.14
C ASP A 41 -7.07 -3.92 -11.14
N ALA A 42 -6.40 -3.76 -12.27
CA ALA A 42 -6.77 -2.78 -13.29
C ALA A 42 -8.19 -2.97 -13.84
N GLN A 43 -8.66 -4.22 -13.94
CA GLN A 43 -9.98 -4.54 -14.48
C GLN A 43 -11.08 -4.17 -13.49
N SER A 44 -10.94 -4.57 -12.23
CA SER A 44 -11.87 -4.23 -11.15
C SER A 44 -11.96 -2.72 -10.95
N GLN A 45 -10.81 -2.04 -10.95
CA GLN A 45 -10.76 -0.58 -10.80
C GLN A 45 -11.36 0.15 -12.01
N ALA A 46 -11.06 -0.28 -13.24
CA ALA A 46 -11.70 0.29 -14.43
C ALA A 46 -13.23 0.11 -14.40
N LYS A 47 -13.71 -1.06 -13.93
CA LYS A 47 -15.15 -1.33 -13.78
C LYS A 47 -15.80 -0.45 -12.71
N GLN A 48 -15.15 -0.27 -11.55
CA GLN A 48 -15.63 0.63 -10.49
C GLN A 48 -15.67 2.09 -10.95
N MET A 49 -14.63 2.58 -11.65
CA MET A 49 -14.60 3.95 -12.15
C MET A 49 -15.73 4.23 -13.15
N MET A 50 -15.99 3.30 -14.08
CA MET A 50 -17.13 3.42 -15.00
C MET A 50 -18.48 3.35 -14.29
N ALA A 51 -18.62 2.47 -13.28
CA ALA A 51 -19.86 2.31 -12.52
C ALA A 51 -20.19 3.54 -11.65
N SER A 52 -19.17 4.25 -11.16
CA SER A 52 -19.31 5.49 -10.39
C SER A 52 -19.67 6.72 -11.25
N GLY A 53 -19.88 6.55 -12.55
CA GLY A 53 -20.18 7.65 -13.47
C GLY A 53 -18.97 8.56 -13.74
N LEU A 54 -17.77 8.18 -13.28
CA LEU A 54 -16.52 8.89 -13.55
C LEU A 54 -16.07 8.57 -14.98
N GLN A 55 -16.74 9.20 -15.94
CA GLN A 55 -16.46 9.08 -17.36
C GLN A 55 -15.40 10.12 -17.71
N ILE A 56 -14.25 9.67 -18.25
CA ILE A 56 -13.28 10.59 -18.85
C ILE A 56 -13.95 11.18 -20.11
N PRO A 57 -14.29 12.48 -20.15
CA PRO A 57 -14.96 13.07 -21.31
C PRO A 57 -13.99 13.06 -22.51
N GLY A 58 -14.41 12.50 -23.65
CA GLY A 58 -13.68 12.68 -24.93
C GLY A 58 -13.18 11.43 -25.66
N PHE A 59 -13.22 10.23 -25.08
CA PHE A 59 -12.88 8.98 -25.79
C PHE A 59 -14.08 8.03 -25.88
N ARG A 60 -14.28 7.40 -27.06
CA ARG A 60 -15.28 6.34 -27.22
C ARG A 60 -15.03 5.23 -26.18
N LYS A 61 -16.13 4.75 -25.61
CA LYS A 61 -16.30 3.90 -24.42
C LYS A 61 -15.54 2.56 -24.43
N ASP A 62 -14.22 2.55 -24.46
CA ASP A 62 -13.47 1.30 -24.38
C ASP A 62 -12.86 1.09 -22.99
N GLN A 63 -13.56 0.32 -22.17
CA GLN A 63 -13.07 -0.24 -20.89
C GLN A 63 -11.66 -0.85 -21.04
N ARG A 64 -11.40 -1.47 -22.19
CA ARG A 64 -10.11 -2.09 -22.53
C ARG A 64 -8.96 -1.07 -22.60
N ILE A 65 -9.22 0.17 -23.00
CA ILE A 65 -8.19 1.22 -23.03
C ILE A 65 -7.88 1.68 -21.62
N LEU A 66 -8.91 1.91 -20.80
CA LEU A 66 -8.74 2.29 -19.40
C LEU A 66 -8.00 1.21 -18.61
N GLU A 67 -8.39 -0.05 -18.77
CA GLU A 67 -7.73 -1.21 -18.16
C GLU A 67 -6.25 -1.31 -18.57
N ARG A 68 -5.92 -1.15 -19.86
CA ARG A 68 -4.53 -1.16 -20.34
C ARG A 68 -3.70 -0.02 -19.76
N LEU A 69 -4.31 1.15 -19.56
CA LEU A 69 -3.64 2.27 -18.92
C LEU A 69 -3.35 1.94 -17.46
N LEU A 70 -4.40 1.54 -16.72
CA LEU A 70 -4.30 1.21 -15.30
C LEU A 70 -3.33 0.04 -15.06
N SER A 71 -3.35 -1.01 -15.89
CA SER A 71 -2.44 -2.14 -15.75
C SER A 71 -0.98 -1.72 -15.92
N ARG A 72 -0.70 -0.79 -16.83
CA ARG A 72 0.64 -0.28 -17.07
C ARG A 72 1.18 0.57 -15.91
N TYR A 73 0.32 1.14 -15.07
CA TYR A 73 0.72 1.89 -13.88
C TYR A 73 0.67 1.04 -12.60
N ILE A 74 -0.37 0.23 -12.39
CA ILE A 74 -0.57 -0.57 -11.17
C ILE A 74 0.54 -1.60 -11.02
N THR A 75 0.86 -2.38 -12.07
CA THR A 75 1.87 -3.44 -11.97
C THR A 75 3.26 -2.94 -11.55
N PRO A 76 3.86 -1.90 -12.18
CA PRO A 76 5.13 -1.37 -11.73
C PRO A 76 5.03 -0.66 -10.38
N LEU A 77 3.91 0.03 -10.08
CA LEU A 77 3.72 0.70 -8.79
C LEU A 77 3.71 -0.31 -7.64
N THR A 78 3.00 -1.43 -7.78
CA THR A 78 2.96 -2.50 -6.78
C THR A 78 4.33 -3.14 -6.61
N LEU A 79 5.02 -3.44 -7.71
CA LEU A 79 6.35 -4.06 -7.65
C LEU A 79 7.36 -3.15 -6.95
N LEU A 80 7.42 -1.88 -7.34
CA LEU A 80 8.33 -0.89 -6.74
C LEU A 80 7.97 -0.60 -5.28
N GLY A 81 6.68 -0.46 -4.99
CA GLY A 81 6.18 -0.25 -3.63
C GLY A 81 6.54 -1.40 -2.70
N SER A 82 6.31 -2.63 -3.12
CA SER A 82 6.69 -3.83 -2.36
C SER A 82 8.19 -3.95 -2.13
N ILE A 83 9.02 -3.68 -3.14
CA ILE A 83 10.48 -3.73 -2.98
C ILE A 83 10.92 -2.66 -1.97
N ALA A 84 10.39 -1.44 -2.09
CA ALA A 84 10.70 -0.35 -1.16
C ALA A 84 10.27 -0.68 0.27
N VAL A 85 9.07 -1.21 0.47
CA VAL A 85 8.55 -1.60 1.79
C VAL A 85 9.38 -2.75 2.38
N GLY A 86 9.70 -3.78 1.60
CA GLY A 86 10.55 -4.89 2.04
C GLY A 86 11.96 -4.43 2.43
N PHE A 87 12.53 -3.49 1.67
CA PHE A 87 13.83 -2.89 1.98
C PHE A 87 13.79 -2.02 3.27
N LEU A 88 12.77 -1.20 3.42
CA LEU A 88 12.57 -0.38 4.62
C LEU A 88 12.36 -1.25 5.87
N ALA A 89 11.55 -2.30 5.76
CA ALA A 89 11.32 -3.25 6.85
C ALA A 89 12.62 -3.93 7.28
N ALA A 90 13.38 -4.45 6.31
CA ALA A 90 14.66 -5.08 6.61
C ALA A 90 15.67 -4.10 7.24
N SER A 91 15.71 -2.84 6.78
CA SER A 91 16.57 -1.80 7.35
C SER A 91 16.17 -1.43 8.79
N ALA A 92 14.88 -1.39 9.09
CA ALA A 92 14.34 -1.14 10.42
C ALA A 92 14.68 -2.29 11.40
N ASP A 93 14.58 -3.54 10.93
CA ASP A 93 14.91 -4.72 11.74
C ASP A 93 16.41 -4.80 12.04
N LEU A 94 17.28 -4.41 11.10
CA LEU A 94 18.73 -4.34 11.30
C LEU A 94 19.17 -3.22 12.26
N THR A 95 18.41 -2.11 12.32
CA THR A 95 18.70 -0.97 13.22
C THR A 95 18.30 -1.25 14.68
N GLY A 96 17.65 -2.39 14.96
CA GLY A 96 17.43 -2.87 16.33
C GLY A 96 16.26 -2.20 17.07
N SER A 97 15.18 -1.83 16.37
CA SER A 97 13.96 -1.31 17.01
C SER A 97 13.38 -2.33 18.01
N LEU A 98 13.23 -1.88 19.26
CA LEU A 98 12.73 -2.61 20.44
C LEU A 98 11.29 -3.14 20.27
N SER A 99 10.54 -2.58 19.33
CA SER A 99 9.27 -3.11 18.83
C SER A 99 9.50 -3.56 17.39
N ARG A 100 9.25 -4.83 17.08
CA ARG A 100 9.30 -5.41 15.72
C ARG A 100 8.65 -4.39 14.76
N GLY A 101 9.37 -3.93 13.73
CA GLY A 101 8.97 -2.78 12.90
C GLY A 101 7.54 -2.88 12.34
N THR A 102 7.02 -4.10 12.20
CA THR A 102 5.63 -4.41 11.85
C THR A 102 4.58 -3.85 12.81
N GLY A 103 4.83 -3.87 14.13
CA GLY A 103 3.87 -3.38 15.13
C GLY A 103 3.68 -1.87 15.08
N ILE A 104 4.76 -1.13 14.83
CA ILE A 104 4.72 0.33 14.66
C ILE A 104 3.98 0.69 13.38
N LEU A 105 4.27 -0.01 12.27
CA LEU A 105 3.56 0.20 11.00
C LEU A 105 2.05 -0.08 11.13
N LEU A 106 1.66 -1.14 11.83
CA LEU A 106 0.25 -1.46 12.11
C LEU A 106 -0.41 -0.37 12.97
N ALA A 107 0.27 0.12 14.00
CA ALA A 107 -0.25 1.19 14.83
C ALA A 107 -0.51 2.48 14.02
N VAL A 108 0.46 2.88 13.19
CA VAL A 108 0.30 4.04 12.30
C VAL A 108 -0.84 3.82 11.30
N MET A 109 -0.96 2.62 10.73
CA MET A 109 -2.04 2.26 9.80
C MET A 109 -3.42 2.35 10.45
N ILE A 110 -3.58 1.84 11.67
CA ILE A 110 -4.84 1.92 12.42
C ILE A 110 -5.21 3.37 12.70
N VAL A 111 -4.25 4.19 13.15
CA VAL A 111 -4.46 5.61 13.44
C VAL A 111 -4.87 6.38 12.17
N PHE A 112 -4.22 6.13 11.04
CA PHE A 112 -4.57 6.77 9.77
C PHE A 112 -5.96 6.38 9.25
N ASN A 113 -6.32 5.09 9.32
CA ASN A 113 -7.65 4.63 8.91
C ASN A 113 -8.74 5.27 9.79
N LEU A 114 -8.52 5.31 11.11
CA LEU A 114 -9.43 5.97 12.04
C LEU A 114 -9.57 7.48 11.72
N TYR A 115 -8.45 8.15 11.41
CA TYR A 115 -8.47 9.55 11.01
C TYR A 115 -9.31 9.76 9.72
N GLU A 116 -9.10 8.95 8.69
CA GLU A 116 -9.89 9.03 7.45
C GLU A 116 -11.38 8.75 7.66
N GLU A 117 -11.71 7.79 8.53
CA GLU A 117 -13.09 7.43 8.83
C GLU A 117 -13.81 8.59 9.53
N ILE A 118 -13.15 9.21 10.52
CA ILE A 118 -13.64 10.41 11.19
C ILE A 118 -13.77 11.58 10.19
N ALA A 119 -12.79 11.78 9.31
CA ALA A 119 -12.83 12.84 8.30
C ALA A 119 -13.97 12.64 7.30
N ARG A 120 -14.19 11.41 6.81
CA ARG A 120 -15.32 11.05 5.94
C ARG A 120 -16.65 11.27 6.64
N GLN A 121 -16.75 10.92 7.93
CA GLN A 121 -17.97 11.11 8.70
C GLN A 121 -18.27 12.60 8.92
N HIS A 122 -17.25 13.41 9.24
CA HIS A 122 -17.39 14.87 9.27
C HIS A 122 -17.81 15.47 7.93
N MET A 123 -17.32 14.94 6.81
CA MET A 123 -17.78 15.35 5.48
C MET A 123 -19.24 14.95 5.19
N MET A 124 -19.68 13.80 5.69
CA MET A 124 -21.09 13.36 5.56
C MET A 124 -22.02 14.14 6.49
N ASP A 125 -21.54 14.55 7.66
CA ASP A 125 -22.29 15.35 8.65
C ASP A 125 -22.25 16.86 8.34
N MET A 126 -21.22 17.35 7.62
CA MET A 126 -21.17 18.68 7.04
C MET A 126 -21.74 18.70 5.61
N HIS A 127 -23.04 18.43 5.44
CA HIS A 127 -23.87 19.22 4.50
C HIS A 127 -25.41 19.04 4.56
N PRO A 128 -26.09 19.45 5.65
CA PRO A 128 -27.50 19.85 5.57
C PRO A 128 -27.72 21.15 4.76
N LEU A 129 -26.68 21.97 4.52
CA LEU A 129 -26.74 23.26 3.81
C LEU A 129 -26.57 23.22 2.25
N MET A 130 -25.99 22.17 1.64
CA MET A 130 -25.76 22.04 0.17
C MET A 130 -26.92 21.33 -0.48
N ARG A 131 -27.62 20.47 0.26
CA ARG A 131 -28.88 19.87 -0.20
C ARG A 131 -29.95 20.93 -0.52
N ARG A 132 -29.85 22.14 0.06
CA ARG A 132 -30.75 23.27 -0.23
C ARG A 132 -30.33 24.12 -1.44
N PHE A 133 -29.04 24.15 -1.80
CA PHE A 133 -28.56 24.93 -2.95
C PHE A 133 -28.64 24.19 -4.30
N MET A 134 -28.73 22.86 -4.27
CA MET A 134 -28.86 22.02 -5.48
C MET A 134 -30.31 21.73 -5.89
N LYS A 135 -31.29 22.15 -5.08
CA LYS A 135 -32.74 22.02 -5.34
C LYS A 135 -33.44 23.38 -5.54
N GLY A 136 -32.68 24.47 -5.64
CA GLY A 136 -33.15 25.82 -5.98
C GLY A 136 -32.69 26.21 -7.36
#